data_AF-A0AAV1I0Y4-F1
#
_entry.id   AF-A0AAV1I0Y4-F1
#
_cell.length_a   1.000
_cell.length_b   1.000
_cell.length_c   1.000
_cell.angle_alpha   90.00
_cell.angle_beta   90.00
_cell.angle_gamma   90.00
#
_symmetry.space_group_name_H-M   'P 1'
#
loop_
_entity.id
_entity.type
_entity.pdbx_description
1 polymer ?
#
loop_
_entity_poly.entity_id
_entity_poly.type
_entity_poly.pdbx_seq_one_letter_code
_entity_poly.pdbx_strand_id
1 'polypeptide(L)'
;MLTYCPSLQRLEPSVIRISSQVAKHPVWQSNLRGRQVHVDCTSQSRSQSMTSHGRGYETALKALESSSRLPKMIVWDLDYTLWPFWCEMYTTKDKPSLYQDSRPILDACRQKGIPMAIASRTPTPHVAEAFMRKLGITDMFESIQLIPASSGHDMHSAQKDKAHLPNIRKETGVEYREMLFFDDEAPNIAKVARLGVTSIHVPSGMSCQVFEKGLQEHAKQQPGG
;
A
#
# COMPACT_ATOMS: atom_id res chain seq x y z
N MET A 1 17.03 -18.21 -71.68
CA MET A 1 17.69 -16.89 -71.66
C MET A 1 18.11 -16.60 -70.24
N LEU A 2 19.41 -16.39 -70.04
CA LEU A 2 20.08 -16.06 -68.78
C LEU A 2 19.92 -14.57 -68.43
N THR A 3 20.39 -14.24 -67.22
CA THR A 3 20.83 -12.93 -66.67
C THR A 3 19.77 -12.09 -65.96
N TYR A 4 20.03 -11.38 -64.85
CA TYR A 4 21.10 -11.34 -63.83
C TYR A 4 20.63 -10.32 -62.77
N CYS A 5 20.86 -10.58 -61.49
CA CYS A 5 20.79 -9.63 -60.37
C CYS A 5 22.24 -9.15 -60.13
N PRO A 6 22.60 -7.89 -59.78
CA PRO A 6 22.33 -7.35 -58.42
C PRO A 6 22.33 -5.80 -58.27
N SER A 7 21.87 -5.29 -57.12
CA SER A 7 22.72 -4.57 -56.15
C SER A 7 21.91 -3.81 -55.09
N LEU A 8 22.28 -4.07 -53.83
CA LEU A 8 21.90 -3.36 -52.60
C LEU A 8 22.39 -1.91 -52.60
N GLN A 9 21.54 -0.97 -52.15
CA GLN A 9 22.01 0.27 -51.52
C GLN A 9 21.23 0.55 -50.24
N ARG A 10 22.03 1.00 -49.27
CA ARG A 10 21.81 1.15 -47.84
C ARG A 10 21.10 2.49 -47.57
N LEU A 11 20.06 2.50 -46.74
CA LEU A 11 19.35 3.70 -46.32
C LEU A 11 19.99 4.23 -45.02
N GLU A 12 20.47 5.48 -45.07
CA GLU A 12 20.98 6.25 -43.92
C GLU A 12 19.84 6.95 -43.16
N PRO A 13 19.92 7.09 -41.83
CA PRO A 13 18.90 7.74 -41.01
C PRO A 13 19.02 9.27 -41.00
N SER A 14 17.91 9.95 -41.28
CA SER A 14 17.75 11.41 -41.24
C SER A 14 17.73 11.96 -39.81
N VAL A 15 18.67 12.87 -39.53
CA VAL A 15 18.84 13.64 -38.29
C VAL A 15 17.82 14.77 -38.21
N ILE A 16 17.03 14.79 -37.14
CA ILE A 16 16.15 15.92 -36.77
C ILE A 16 16.96 16.92 -35.94
N ARG A 17 17.18 18.12 -36.48
CA ARG A 17 17.71 19.29 -35.74
C ARG A 17 16.54 20.08 -35.16
N ILE A 18 16.48 20.22 -33.84
CA ILE A 18 15.61 21.17 -33.15
C ILE A 18 16.43 22.42 -32.86
N SER A 19 16.03 23.55 -33.46
CA SER A 19 16.66 24.86 -33.26
C SER A 19 16.13 25.53 -32.00
N SER A 20 17.04 25.99 -31.15
CA SER A 20 16.78 26.88 -30.02
C SER A 20 16.40 28.29 -30.51
N GLN A 21 15.24 28.80 -30.12
CA GLN A 21 14.99 30.24 -30.11
C GLN A 21 14.36 30.66 -28.78
N VAL A 22 15.12 31.53 -28.12
CA VAL A 22 14.85 32.18 -26.84
C VAL A 22 13.98 33.40 -27.11
N ALA A 23 12.81 33.47 -26.49
CA ALA A 23 12.01 34.68 -26.42
C ALA A 23 12.47 35.53 -25.22
N LYS A 24 12.86 36.78 -25.50
CA LYS A 24 13.16 37.83 -24.53
C LYS A 24 11.90 38.66 -24.31
N HIS A 25 11.57 39.00 -23.07
CA HIS A 25 11.16 40.37 -22.71
C HIS A 25 11.43 40.63 -21.20
N PRO A 26 11.73 41.88 -20.81
CA PRO A 26 12.48 42.22 -19.60
C PRO A 26 11.59 42.77 -18.49
N VAL A 27 12.14 42.92 -17.27
CA VAL A 27 12.15 44.16 -16.45
C VAL A 27 12.48 43.86 -14.96
N TRP A 28 13.39 44.70 -14.41
CA TRP A 28 13.90 44.83 -13.03
C TRP A 28 15.11 43.96 -12.59
N GLN A 29 16.31 44.49 -12.83
CA GLN A 29 17.45 44.36 -11.92
C GLN A 29 17.53 45.61 -11.04
N SER A 30 17.69 45.46 -9.72
CA SER A 30 18.66 46.24 -8.93
C SER A 30 18.80 45.71 -7.50
N ASN A 31 20.01 45.88 -6.97
CA ASN A 31 20.45 45.81 -5.57
C ASN A 31 20.84 44.44 -4.98
N LEU A 32 22.04 44.02 -5.36
CA LEU A 32 22.94 43.28 -4.49
C LEU A 32 23.45 44.20 -3.37
N ARG A 33 23.03 43.93 -2.12
CA ARG A 33 23.81 44.27 -0.92
C ARG A 33 23.91 43.03 -0.06
N GLY A 34 25.15 42.62 0.18
CA GLY A 34 25.50 41.42 0.92
C GLY A 34 24.95 41.43 2.34
N ARG A 35 24.42 40.29 2.75
CA ARG A 35 24.25 39.92 4.15
C ARG A 35 24.79 38.51 4.31
N GLN A 36 25.94 38.39 4.96
CA GLN A 36 26.44 37.12 5.48
C GLN A 36 25.34 36.51 6.34
N VAL A 37 24.89 35.32 5.96
CA VAL A 37 24.10 34.44 6.84
C VAL A 37 25.11 33.47 7.45
N HIS A 38 25.39 33.68 8.74
CA HIS A 38 26.03 32.70 9.59
C HIS A 38 25.16 31.43 9.60
N VAL A 39 25.72 30.32 9.16
CA VAL A 39 25.17 28.99 9.36
C VAL A 39 25.52 28.56 10.79
N ASP A 40 24.62 28.83 11.73
CA ASP A 40 24.69 28.20 13.04
C ASP A 40 24.24 26.75 12.92
N CYS A 41 25.22 25.85 13.07
CA CYS A 41 25.02 24.43 13.21
C CYS A 41 24.48 24.13 14.61
N THR A 42 23.17 24.25 14.80
CA THR A 42 22.48 23.64 15.94
C THR A 42 21.71 22.42 15.46
N SER A 43 22.28 21.26 15.70
CA SER A 43 21.60 19.96 15.69
C SER A 43 20.55 19.94 16.80
N GLN A 44 19.35 20.48 16.52
CA GLN A 44 18.17 20.15 17.30
C GLN A 44 17.53 18.93 16.65
N SER A 45 17.91 17.76 17.17
CA SER A 45 17.10 16.56 17.04
C SER A 45 15.69 16.91 17.52
N ARG A 46 14.77 16.99 16.56
CA ARG A 46 13.34 17.14 16.83
C ARG A 46 12.95 15.91 17.63
N SER A 47 12.81 16.05 18.95
CA SER A 47 12.39 14.93 19.80
C SER A 47 11.03 14.49 19.29
N GLN A 48 10.97 13.24 18.81
CA GLN A 48 9.69 12.60 18.58
C GLN A 48 9.00 12.58 19.95
N SER A 49 7.83 13.19 20.02
CA SER A 49 6.90 13.01 21.13
C SER A 49 6.76 11.51 21.36
N MET A 50 7.28 11.01 22.49
CA MET A 50 6.99 9.65 22.95
C MET A 50 5.51 9.61 23.30
N THR A 51 4.67 9.33 22.31
CA THR A 51 3.31 8.86 22.57
C THR A 51 3.47 7.56 23.36
N SER A 52 2.99 7.52 24.60
CA SER A 52 2.94 6.27 25.36
C SER A 52 2.05 5.31 24.57
N HIS A 53 2.66 4.38 23.85
CA HIS A 53 1.89 3.43 23.08
C HIS A 53 1.13 2.51 24.06
N GLY A 54 -0.16 2.28 23.81
CA GLY A 54 -0.98 1.47 24.70
C GLY A 54 -0.67 -0.03 24.61
N ARG A 55 -1.20 -0.83 25.55
CA ARG A 55 -0.97 -2.29 25.65
C ARG A 55 -1.13 -3.06 24.33
N GLY A 56 -2.10 -2.70 23.49
CA GLY A 56 -2.32 -3.36 22.19
C GLY A 56 -1.14 -3.18 21.24
N TYR A 57 -0.49 -2.01 21.26
CA TYR A 57 0.66 -1.73 20.41
C TYR A 57 1.87 -2.53 20.88
N GLU A 58 2.13 -2.56 22.19
CA GLU A 58 3.23 -3.34 22.77
C GLU A 58 3.06 -4.83 22.46
N THR A 59 1.82 -5.33 22.52
CA THR A 59 1.48 -6.71 22.17
C THR A 59 1.78 -7.00 20.70
N ALA A 60 1.33 -6.13 19.79
CA ALA A 60 1.57 -6.28 18.35
C ALA A 60 3.06 -6.19 18.00
N LEU A 61 3.80 -5.25 18.61
CA LEU A 61 5.24 -5.10 18.39
C LEU A 61 6.01 -6.33 18.89
N LYS A 62 5.67 -6.84 20.08
CA LYS A 62 6.28 -8.06 20.61
C LYS A 62 6.02 -9.27 19.71
N ALA A 63 4.81 -9.41 19.16
CA ALA A 63 4.49 -10.47 18.21
C ALA A 63 5.34 -10.38 16.93
N LEU A 64 5.56 -9.16 16.41
CA LEU A 64 6.46 -8.92 15.28
C LEU A 64 7.93 -9.26 15.60
N GLU A 65 8.41 -8.90 16.78
CA GLU A 65 9.79 -9.18 17.22
C GLU A 65 10.05 -10.66 17.48
N SER A 66 9.01 -11.39 17.90
CA SER A 66 9.11 -12.83 18.21
C SER A 66 8.94 -13.72 16.98
N SER A 67 8.52 -13.17 15.84
CA SER A 67 8.34 -13.94 14.61
C SER A 67 9.68 -14.31 14.00
N SER A 68 9.89 -15.61 13.75
CA SER A 68 11.10 -16.12 13.08
C SER A 68 11.18 -15.70 11.61
N ARG A 69 10.04 -15.38 10.99
CA ARG A 69 9.98 -14.92 9.60
C ARG A 69 8.82 -13.97 9.39
N LEU A 70 9.16 -12.72 9.12
CA LEU A 70 8.19 -11.66 8.87
C LEU A 70 7.72 -11.67 7.41
N PRO A 71 6.44 -11.35 7.15
CA PRO A 71 5.99 -11.08 5.80
C PRO A 71 6.70 -9.84 5.24
N LYS A 72 6.94 -9.84 3.93
CA LYS A 72 7.45 -8.66 3.22
C LYS A 72 6.34 -7.65 2.92
N MET A 73 5.08 -8.07 3.02
CA MET A 73 3.93 -7.18 2.93
C MET A 73 2.73 -7.75 3.69
N ILE A 74 1.98 -6.89 4.35
CA ILE A 74 0.70 -7.25 4.97
C ILE A 74 -0.43 -6.56 4.21
N VAL A 75 -1.39 -7.36 3.74
CA VAL A 75 -2.54 -6.90 2.97
C VAL A 75 -3.79 -6.98 3.86
N TRP A 76 -4.58 -5.92 3.89
CA TRP A 76 -5.78 -5.82 4.71
C TRP A 76 -7.02 -5.60 3.84
N ASP A 77 -8.09 -6.32 4.13
CA ASP A 77 -9.43 -5.82 3.81
C ASP A 77 -9.84 -4.64 4.74
N LEU A 78 -10.97 -4.00 4.48
CA LEU A 78 -11.49 -2.88 5.25
C LEU A 78 -12.73 -3.23 6.09
N ASP A 79 -13.85 -3.50 5.44
CA ASP A 79 -15.15 -3.68 6.08
C ASP A 79 -15.14 -4.96 6.92
N TYR A 80 -15.57 -4.88 8.19
CA TYR A 80 -15.48 -5.98 9.18
C TYR A 80 -14.07 -6.54 9.46
N THR A 81 -13.03 -5.98 8.83
CA THR A 81 -11.62 -6.31 9.08
C THR A 81 -10.94 -5.24 9.94
N LEU A 82 -10.80 -4.01 9.42
CA LEU A 82 -10.20 -2.90 10.15
C LEU A 82 -11.22 -2.08 10.95
N TRP A 83 -12.46 -1.99 10.46
CA TRP A 83 -13.58 -1.32 11.13
C TRP A 83 -14.87 -2.17 11.16
N PRO A 84 -15.79 -1.97 12.12
CA PRO A 84 -16.88 -2.90 12.39
C PRO A 84 -18.18 -2.63 11.58
N PHE A 85 -18.06 -2.25 10.32
CA PHE A 85 -19.21 -1.90 9.48
C PHE A 85 -18.89 -1.99 7.98
N TRP A 86 -19.92 -2.03 7.14
CA TRP A 86 -19.79 -1.77 5.71
C TRP A 86 -19.80 -0.26 5.43
N CYS A 87 -18.73 0.26 4.84
CA CYS A 87 -18.62 1.69 4.55
C CYS A 87 -19.70 2.20 3.56
N GLU A 88 -20.28 1.32 2.73
CA GLU A 88 -21.37 1.67 1.80
C GLU A 88 -22.65 2.16 2.49
N MET A 89 -22.82 1.83 3.77
CA MET A 89 -23.98 2.26 4.56
C MET A 89 -23.83 3.70 5.10
N TYR A 90 -22.74 4.39 4.75
CA TYR A 90 -22.39 5.71 5.26
C TYR A 90 -22.10 6.72 4.14
N THR A 91 -21.91 7.97 4.54
CA THR A 91 -21.49 9.07 3.69
C THR A 91 -20.11 9.57 4.08
N THR A 92 -19.50 10.36 3.20
CA THR A 92 -18.23 11.05 3.49
C THR A 92 -18.30 12.03 4.67
N LYS A 93 -19.48 12.32 5.24
CA LYS A 93 -19.65 13.19 6.42
C LYS A 93 -19.51 12.44 7.73
N ASP A 94 -19.79 11.14 7.74
CA ASP A 94 -19.80 10.31 8.95
C ASP A 94 -18.40 10.14 9.57
N LYS A 95 -18.37 9.87 10.88
CA LYS A 95 -17.13 9.67 11.64
C LYS A 95 -16.86 8.17 11.79
N PRO A 96 -15.89 7.61 11.07
CA PRO A 96 -15.55 6.19 11.21
C PRO A 96 -14.82 5.91 12.53
N SER A 97 -14.82 4.65 12.93
CA SER A 97 -14.00 4.13 14.02
C SER A 97 -13.35 2.81 13.58
N LEU A 98 -12.20 2.49 14.15
CA LEU A 98 -11.53 1.21 13.94
C LEU A 98 -11.90 0.22 15.05
N TYR A 99 -11.68 -1.07 14.83
CA TYR A 99 -11.56 -2.01 15.94
C TYR A 99 -10.45 -1.55 16.90
N GLN A 100 -10.61 -1.86 18.17
CA GLN A 100 -9.75 -1.37 19.26
C GLN A 100 -8.25 -1.62 18.99
N ASP A 101 -7.92 -2.78 18.42
CA ASP A 101 -6.54 -3.21 18.20
C ASP A 101 -6.02 -2.86 16.79
N SER A 102 -6.88 -2.52 15.82
CA SER A 102 -6.46 -2.22 14.45
C SER A 102 -5.43 -1.09 14.39
N ARG A 103 -5.70 0.04 15.06
CA ARG A 103 -4.76 1.18 15.06
C ARG A 103 -3.41 0.80 15.70
N PRO A 104 -3.38 0.21 16.91
CA PRO A 104 -2.14 -0.30 17.49
C PRO A 104 -1.35 -1.26 16.59
N ILE A 105 -2.01 -2.19 15.90
CA ILE A 105 -1.36 -3.14 14.99
C ILE A 105 -0.75 -2.42 13.78
N LEU A 106 -1.50 -1.53 13.15
CA LEU A 106 -1.02 -0.75 12.00
C LEU A 106 0.19 0.11 12.39
N ASP A 107 0.15 0.75 13.56
CA ASP A 107 1.27 1.55 14.07
C ASP A 107 2.51 0.68 14.35
N ALA A 108 2.34 -0.52 14.92
CA ALA A 108 3.44 -1.45 15.15
C ALA A 108 4.06 -1.94 13.83
N CYS A 109 3.25 -2.26 12.82
CA CYS A 109 3.72 -2.64 11.49
C CYS A 109 4.54 -1.52 10.83
N ARG A 110 4.02 -0.28 10.90
CA ARG A 110 4.73 0.90 10.39
C ARG A 110 6.05 1.14 11.12
N GLN A 111 6.09 1.01 12.45
CA GLN A 111 7.33 1.15 13.20
C GLN A 111 8.35 0.05 12.85
N LYS A 112 7.88 -1.17 12.61
CA LYS A 112 8.76 -2.28 12.17
C LYS A 112 9.23 -2.12 10.72
N GLY A 113 8.65 -1.17 9.96
CA GLY A 113 8.97 -0.93 8.56
C GLY A 113 8.44 -2.01 7.63
N ILE A 114 7.31 -2.64 7.97
CA ILE A 114 6.67 -3.65 7.11
C ILE A 114 5.71 -2.93 6.16
N PRO A 115 5.90 -3.06 4.83
CA PRO A 115 4.98 -2.56 3.82
C PRO A 115 3.55 -3.06 4.05
N MET A 116 2.57 -2.20 3.86
CA MET A 116 1.15 -2.55 3.98
C MET A 116 0.37 -2.16 2.73
N ALA A 117 -0.68 -2.92 2.44
CA ALA A 117 -1.60 -2.63 1.34
C ALA A 117 -3.06 -2.83 1.75
N ILE A 118 -3.96 -2.13 1.05
CA ILE A 118 -5.41 -2.35 1.15
C ILE A 118 -5.90 -3.12 -0.08
N ALA A 119 -6.74 -4.11 0.16
CA ALA A 119 -7.51 -4.81 -0.86
C ALA A 119 -8.97 -4.82 -0.41
N SER A 120 -9.78 -3.85 -0.84
CA SER A 120 -11.19 -3.75 -0.45
C SER A 120 -12.11 -3.66 -1.66
N ARG A 121 -13.12 -4.52 -1.64
CA ARG A 121 -14.15 -4.59 -2.67
C ARG A 121 -15.39 -3.84 -2.21
N THR A 122 -15.41 -2.53 -2.39
CA THR A 122 -16.51 -1.66 -1.96
C THR A 122 -17.16 -0.96 -3.16
N PRO A 123 -18.51 -0.87 -3.24
CA PRO A 123 -19.17 -0.06 -4.26
C PRO A 123 -19.03 1.45 -4.00
N THR A 124 -18.52 1.84 -2.83
CA THR A 124 -18.36 3.25 -2.43
C THR A 124 -16.89 3.60 -2.13
N PRO A 125 -15.97 3.45 -3.10
CA PRO A 125 -14.54 3.70 -2.87
C PRO A 125 -14.27 5.11 -2.33
N HIS A 126 -15.03 6.11 -2.79
CA HIS A 126 -14.94 7.49 -2.31
C HIS A 126 -15.27 7.67 -0.81
N VAL A 127 -16.15 6.82 -0.23
CA VAL A 127 -16.46 6.81 1.21
C VAL A 127 -15.32 6.16 1.98
N ALA A 128 -14.83 5.01 1.52
CA ALA A 128 -13.68 4.33 2.11
C ALA A 128 -12.44 5.23 2.15
N GLU A 129 -12.11 5.94 1.06
CA GLU A 129 -11.03 6.93 1.02
C GLU A 129 -11.20 8.05 2.04
N ALA A 130 -12.42 8.60 2.14
CA ALA A 130 -12.72 9.64 3.11
C ALA A 130 -12.55 9.15 4.54
N PHE A 131 -12.92 7.89 4.82
CA PHE A 131 -12.76 7.28 6.13
C PHE A 131 -11.29 7.04 6.48
N MET A 132 -10.51 6.47 5.56
CA MET A 132 -9.07 6.29 5.74
C MET A 132 -8.36 7.62 6.06
N ARG A 133 -8.71 8.72 5.36
CA ARG A 133 -8.17 10.06 5.65
C ARG A 133 -8.55 10.53 7.05
N LYS A 134 -9.82 10.40 7.45
CA LYS A 134 -10.30 10.82 8.78
C LYS A 134 -9.64 10.04 9.91
N LEU A 135 -9.36 8.76 9.68
CA LEU A 135 -8.67 7.89 10.63
C LEU A 135 -7.15 8.13 10.66
N GLY A 136 -6.61 8.87 9.68
CA GLY A 136 -5.19 9.17 9.57
C GLY A 136 -4.34 7.94 9.21
N ILE A 137 -4.91 6.98 8.47
CA ILE A 137 -4.22 5.74 8.09
C ILE A 137 -3.84 5.68 6.60
N THR A 138 -4.28 6.63 5.78
CA THR A 138 -4.04 6.59 4.32
C THR A 138 -2.56 6.45 3.97
N ASP A 139 -1.70 7.26 4.60
CA ASP A 139 -0.25 7.28 4.31
C ASP A 139 0.53 6.11 4.93
N MET A 140 -0.18 5.13 5.51
CA MET A 140 0.43 3.92 6.06
C MET A 140 0.52 2.79 5.02
N PHE A 141 -0.15 2.93 3.86
CA PHE A 141 -0.26 1.88 2.85
C PHE A 141 0.48 2.27 1.56
N GLU A 142 1.30 1.35 1.04
CA GLU A 142 2.05 1.53 -0.20
C GLU A 142 1.20 1.31 -1.45
N SER A 143 0.16 0.48 -1.35
CA SER A 143 -0.82 0.23 -2.40
C SER A 143 -2.23 0.20 -1.81
N ILE A 144 -3.15 0.95 -2.40
CA ILE A 144 -4.54 1.02 -1.98
C ILE A 144 -5.43 0.60 -3.15
N GLN A 145 -5.95 -0.63 -3.09
CA GLN A 145 -6.87 -1.16 -4.10
C GLN A 145 -8.31 -1.12 -3.55
N LEU A 146 -9.02 -0.04 -3.84
CA LEU A 146 -10.47 0.11 -3.58
C LEU A 146 -11.23 -0.12 -4.88
N ILE A 147 -11.53 -1.39 -5.21
CA ILE A 147 -12.05 -1.75 -6.53
C ILE A 147 -13.51 -2.18 -6.39
N PRO A 148 -14.49 -1.42 -6.91
CA PRO A 148 -15.88 -1.82 -6.89
C PRO A 148 -16.11 -3.02 -7.80
N ALA A 149 -17.16 -3.79 -7.50
CA ALA A 149 -17.68 -4.75 -8.45
C ALA A 149 -18.20 -4.02 -9.71
N SER A 150 -18.12 -4.64 -10.89
CA SER A 150 -18.54 -4.09 -12.17
C SER A 150 -19.97 -3.57 -12.18
N SER A 151 -20.89 -4.18 -11.42
CA SER A 151 -22.26 -3.66 -11.23
C SER A 151 -22.54 -3.23 -9.78
N GLY A 152 -21.51 -2.84 -9.02
CA GLY A 152 -21.59 -2.46 -7.61
C GLY A 152 -21.69 -3.65 -6.65
N HIS A 153 -22.52 -4.66 -6.97
CA HIS A 153 -22.80 -5.80 -6.09
C HIS A 153 -22.73 -7.17 -6.77
N ASP A 154 -22.25 -7.28 -8.02
CA ASP A 154 -22.07 -8.63 -8.59
C ASP A 154 -21.09 -9.45 -7.74
N MET A 155 -21.10 -10.79 -7.85
CA MET A 155 -20.21 -11.67 -7.05
C MET A 155 -19.01 -12.20 -7.84
N HIS A 156 -18.76 -11.69 -9.05
CA HIS A 156 -17.84 -12.33 -10.01
C HIS A 156 -16.68 -11.44 -10.44
N SER A 157 -16.87 -10.13 -10.46
CA SER A 157 -15.87 -9.13 -10.81
C SER A 157 -15.05 -8.71 -9.58
N ALA A 158 -13.93 -8.00 -9.80
CA ALA A 158 -13.13 -7.39 -8.73
C ALA A 158 -12.84 -8.34 -7.54
N GLN A 159 -12.58 -9.63 -7.81
CA GLN A 159 -12.30 -10.58 -6.72
C GLN A 159 -10.90 -10.30 -6.14
N LYS A 160 -10.68 -10.64 -4.87
CA LYS A 160 -9.41 -10.39 -4.18
C LYS A 160 -8.23 -11.05 -4.92
N ASP A 161 -8.42 -12.28 -5.37
CA ASP A 161 -7.42 -13.08 -6.09
C ASP A 161 -7.22 -12.67 -7.57
N LYS A 162 -8.21 -12.03 -8.19
CA LYS A 162 -8.20 -11.72 -9.63
C LYS A 162 -7.90 -10.26 -9.97
N ALA A 163 -8.21 -9.34 -9.08
CA ALA A 163 -8.04 -7.90 -9.32
C ALA A 163 -7.09 -7.28 -8.29
N HIS A 164 -7.42 -7.41 -7.00
CA HIS A 164 -6.72 -6.68 -5.94
C HIS A 164 -5.27 -7.15 -5.74
N LEU A 165 -5.07 -8.42 -5.40
CA LEU A 165 -3.73 -8.97 -5.15
C LEU A 165 -2.83 -8.93 -6.40
N PRO A 166 -3.31 -9.21 -7.62
CA PRO A 166 -2.53 -9.00 -8.83
C PRO A 166 -2.06 -7.55 -9.02
N ASN A 167 -2.91 -6.56 -8.76
CA ASN A 167 -2.52 -5.15 -8.83
C ASN A 167 -1.49 -4.80 -7.75
N ILE A 168 -1.71 -5.22 -6.50
CA ILE A 168 -0.77 -5.02 -5.39
C ILE A 168 0.60 -5.60 -5.75
N ARG A 169 0.65 -6.85 -6.22
CA ARG A 169 1.91 -7.49 -6.64
C ARG A 169 2.59 -6.72 -7.77
N LYS A 170 1.82 -6.25 -8.75
CA LYS A 170 2.36 -5.46 -9.87
C LYS A 170 2.94 -4.12 -9.42
N GLU A 171 2.27 -3.41 -8.51
CA GLU A 171 2.72 -2.11 -8.00
C GLU A 171 3.92 -2.22 -7.06
N THR A 172 3.96 -3.26 -6.23
CA THR A 172 4.93 -3.39 -5.12
C THR A 172 6.09 -4.33 -5.45
N GLY A 173 5.92 -5.23 -6.42
CA GLY A 173 6.90 -6.27 -6.75
C GLY A 173 7.01 -7.39 -5.71
N VAL A 174 6.18 -7.39 -4.66
CA VAL A 174 6.21 -8.43 -3.62
C VAL A 174 5.55 -9.71 -4.13
N GLU A 175 6.21 -10.85 -3.94
CA GLU A 175 5.68 -12.15 -4.36
C GLU A 175 4.58 -12.65 -3.40
N TYR A 176 3.59 -13.37 -3.92
CA TYR A 176 2.43 -13.82 -3.13
C TYR A 176 2.82 -14.62 -1.88
N ARG A 177 3.82 -15.50 -1.99
CA ARG A 177 4.33 -16.28 -0.85
C ARG A 177 4.92 -15.42 0.28
N GLU A 178 5.27 -14.17 -0.01
CA GLU A 178 5.86 -13.24 0.95
C GLU A 178 4.81 -12.28 1.54
N MET A 179 3.54 -12.46 1.17
CA MET A 179 2.40 -11.69 1.66
C MET A 179 1.65 -12.42 2.78
N LEU A 180 1.13 -11.63 3.73
CA LEU A 180 0.16 -12.04 4.74
C LEU A 180 -1.14 -11.25 4.53
N PHE A 181 -2.28 -11.92 4.42
CA PHE A 181 -3.57 -11.31 4.11
C PHE A 181 -4.60 -11.56 5.21
N PHE A 182 -5.36 -10.53 5.59
CA PHE A 182 -6.47 -10.60 6.55
C PHE A 182 -7.78 -10.13 5.91
N ASP A 183 -8.84 -10.93 6.06
CA ASP A 183 -10.18 -10.68 5.51
C ASP A 183 -11.24 -11.42 6.33
N ASP A 184 -12.41 -10.81 6.54
CA ASP A 184 -13.52 -11.40 7.30
C ASP A 184 -14.34 -12.40 6.47
N GLU A 185 -14.24 -12.37 5.14
CA GLU A 185 -14.98 -13.29 4.28
C GLU A 185 -14.17 -14.57 3.99
N ALA A 186 -14.59 -15.69 4.59
CA ALA A 186 -13.99 -17.01 4.33
C ALA A 186 -13.81 -17.37 2.83
N PRO A 187 -14.73 -17.01 1.90
CA PRO A 187 -14.50 -17.22 0.47
C PRO A 187 -13.27 -16.48 -0.09
N ASN A 188 -12.99 -15.26 0.38
CA ASN A 188 -11.82 -14.49 -0.04
C ASN A 188 -10.53 -15.17 0.43
N ILE A 189 -10.51 -15.64 1.67
CA ILE A 189 -9.39 -16.42 2.24
C ILE A 189 -9.09 -17.65 1.38
N ALA A 190 -10.11 -18.45 1.05
CA ALA A 190 -9.93 -19.66 0.25
C ALA A 190 -9.43 -19.38 -1.18
N LYS A 191 -9.87 -18.28 -1.79
CA LYS A 191 -9.43 -17.87 -3.14
C LYS A 191 -7.99 -17.34 -3.12
N VAL A 192 -7.68 -16.42 -2.21
CA VAL A 192 -6.36 -15.78 -2.13
C VAL A 192 -5.27 -16.77 -1.70
N ALA A 193 -5.58 -17.72 -0.82
CA ALA A 193 -4.65 -18.79 -0.44
C ALA A 193 -4.17 -19.63 -1.65
N ARG A 194 -4.98 -19.78 -2.71
CA ARG A 194 -4.57 -20.51 -3.94
C ARG A 194 -3.45 -19.81 -4.71
N LEU A 195 -3.21 -18.53 -4.46
CA LEU A 195 -2.09 -17.78 -5.02
C LEU A 195 -0.78 -18.02 -4.26
N GLY A 196 -0.82 -18.70 -3.10
CA GLY A 196 0.32 -18.92 -2.21
C GLY A 196 0.45 -17.87 -1.10
N VAL A 197 -0.52 -16.96 -0.98
CA VAL A 197 -0.57 -15.96 0.11
C VAL A 197 -1.01 -16.62 1.42
N THR A 198 -0.30 -16.38 2.52
CA THR A 198 -0.80 -16.75 3.84
C THR A 198 -2.05 -15.92 4.15
N SER A 199 -3.22 -16.56 4.23
CA SER A 199 -4.51 -15.86 4.34
C SER A 199 -5.20 -16.24 5.64
N ILE A 200 -5.61 -15.24 6.43
CA ILE A 200 -6.14 -15.39 7.78
C ILE A 200 -7.56 -14.83 7.85
N HIS A 201 -8.51 -15.70 8.20
CA HIS A 201 -9.92 -15.36 8.38
C HIS A 201 -10.14 -14.60 9.70
N VAL A 202 -10.82 -13.46 9.64
CA VAL A 202 -11.04 -12.56 10.80
C VAL A 202 -12.52 -12.28 11.08
N PRO A 203 -13.31 -13.29 11.50
CA PRO A 203 -14.78 -13.19 11.59
C PRO A 203 -15.31 -12.21 12.66
N SER A 204 -14.44 -11.60 13.45
CA SER A 204 -14.81 -10.65 14.51
C SER A 204 -13.92 -9.39 14.47
N GLY A 205 -13.35 -9.10 13.29
CA GLY A 205 -12.41 -8.02 13.11
C GLY A 205 -11.03 -8.29 13.67
N MET A 206 -10.15 -7.31 13.46
CA MET A 206 -8.76 -7.41 13.89
C MET A 206 -8.58 -7.28 15.41
N SER A 207 -7.76 -8.19 15.94
CA SER A 207 -7.27 -8.20 17.32
C SER A 207 -5.79 -8.57 17.35
N CYS A 208 -5.08 -8.23 18.43
CA CYS A 208 -3.68 -8.61 18.59
C CYS A 208 -3.48 -10.13 18.56
N GLN A 209 -4.45 -10.90 19.08
CA GLN A 209 -4.42 -12.36 19.05
C GLN A 209 -4.49 -12.92 17.62
N VAL A 210 -5.39 -12.37 16.81
CA VAL A 210 -5.54 -12.76 15.39
C VAL A 210 -4.29 -12.37 14.61
N PHE A 211 -3.73 -11.20 14.88
CA PHE A 211 -2.50 -10.72 14.26
C PHE A 211 -1.31 -11.64 14.56
N GLU A 212 -1.09 -11.97 15.84
CA GLU A 212 -0.04 -12.88 16.27
C GLU A 212 -0.19 -14.26 15.61
N LYS A 213 -1.41 -14.81 15.59
CA LYS A 213 -1.70 -16.06 14.89
C LYS A 213 -1.34 -15.97 13.40
N GLY A 214 -1.67 -14.85 12.75
CA GLY A 214 -1.33 -14.64 11.34
C GLY A 214 0.16 -14.65 11.07
N LEU A 215 0.95 -14.00 11.93
CA LEU A 215 2.42 -14.02 11.84
C LEU A 215 2.98 -15.43 12.05
N GLN A 216 2.46 -16.18 13.01
CA GLN A 216 2.87 -17.56 13.26
C GLN A 216 2.58 -18.48 12.06
N GLU A 217 1.38 -18.39 11.49
CA GLU A 217 1.02 -19.17 10.30
C GLU A 217 1.85 -18.79 9.09
N HIS A 218 2.16 -17.50 8.91
CA HIS A 218 3.04 -17.06 7.85
C HIS A 218 4.43 -17.67 8.00
N ALA A 219 5.01 -17.58 9.21
CA ALA A 219 6.34 -18.13 9.48
C ALA A 219 6.42 -19.65 9.24
N LYS A 220 5.36 -20.41 9.58
CA LYS A 220 5.29 -21.87 9.32
C LYS A 220 5.23 -22.22 7.84
N GLN A 221 4.60 -21.38 7.02
CA GLN A 221 4.42 -21.63 5.59
C GLN A 221 5.65 -21.25 4.76
N GLN A 222 6.61 -20.54 5.35
CA GLN A 222 7.87 -20.25 4.69
C GLN A 222 8.79 -21.48 4.71
N PRO A 223 9.36 -21.89 3.56
CA PRO A 223 10.36 -22.94 3.56
C PRO A 223 11.54 -22.55 4.45
N GLY A 224 12.05 -23.52 5.21
CA GLY A 224 13.36 -23.40 5.86
C GLY A 224 14.40 -23.09 4.78
N GLY A 225 15.14 -22.01 4.97
CA GLY A 225 16.20 -21.60 4.03
C GLY A 225 17.31 -22.64 3.90
#